data_AF-A0A6I2MQJ4-F1
#
_entry.id   AF-A0A6I2MQJ4-F1
#
_cell.length_a   1.000
_cell.length_b   1.000
_cell.length_c   1.000
_cell.angle_alpha   90.00
_cell.angle_beta   90.00
_cell.angle_gamma   90.00
#
_symmetry.space_group_name_H-M   'P 1'
#
loop_
_entity.id
_entity.type
_entity.pdbx_description
1 polymer ?
#
loop_
_entity_poly.entity_id
_entity_poly.type
_entity_poly.pdbx_seq_one_letter_code
_entity_poly.pdbx_strand_id
1 'polypeptide(L)'
;MQKTKNNENNDASKDSKKMEDLLQALGISANYLAEKVGTSHGAIYHIKNGVNNISNGMIERIIKAFPNVNHKYLKYDHLPILLNDNEVKEQMELLNIKPKNDVTLNTIQRYLETPNQLDRIEQKLNLLLKQSGIAYD
;
A
#
# COMPACT_ATOMS: atom_id res chain seq x y z
N MET A 1 44.65 -17.76 9.65
CA MET A 1 44.13 -17.58 8.27
C MET A 1 42.72 -17.04 8.36
N GLN A 2 42.47 -15.93 7.67
CA GLN A 2 41.31 -15.06 7.85
C GLN A 2 40.02 -15.72 7.32
N LYS A 3 38.94 -15.64 8.11
CA LYS A 3 37.60 -16.09 7.73
C LYS A 3 37.04 -15.20 6.62
N THR A 4 36.55 -15.84 5.58
CA THR A 4 35.66 -15.36 4.51
C THR A 4 34.70 -14.27 4.97
N LYS A 5 34.89 -13.03 4.49
CA LYS A 5 34.00 -11.87 4.71
C LYS A 5 33.51 -11.20 3.42
N ASN A 6 33.70 -11.83 2.25
CA ASN A 6 33.47 -11.16 0.97
C ASN A 6 32.12 -11.48 0.29
N ASN A 7 31.32 -12.44 0.78
CA ASN A 7 30.04 -12.78 0.15
C ASN A 7 28.81 -12.09 0.77
N GLU A 8 28.80 -11.81 2.08
CA GLU A 8 27.62 -11.23 2.76
C GLU A 8 27.38 -9.76 2.39
N ASN A 9 28.44 -9.01 2.08
CA ASN A 9 28.33 -7.59 1.72
C ASN A 9 27.65 -7.35 0.36
N ASN A 10 27.63 -8.35 -0.52
CA ASN A 10 27.07 -8.21 -1.87
C ASN A 10 25.54 -8.28 -1.85
N ASP A 11 24.97 -9.04 -0.92
CA ASP A 11 23.52 -9.19 -0.78
C ASP A 11 22.90 -8.02 0.01
N ALA A 12 23.59 -7.52 1.03
CA ALA A 12 23.14 -6.34 1.78
C ALA A 12 23.10 -5.07 0.92
N SER A 13 24.06 -4.92 0.01
CA SER A 13 24.07 -3.82 -0.98
C SER A 13 22.88 -3.91 -1.95
N LYS A 14 22.54 -5.11 -2.42
CA LYS A 14 21.35 -5.32 -3.28
C LYS A 14 20.06 -5.01 -2.55
N ASP A 15 19.91 -5.50 -1.33
CA ASP A 15 18.70 -5.28 -0.53
C ASP A 15 18.56 -3.82 -0.10
N SER A 16 19.67 -3.12 0.12
CA SER A 16 19.71 -1.66 0.26
C SER A 16 19.12 -0.96 -0.96
N LYS A 17 19.52 -1.39 -2.17
CA LYS A 17 19.00 -0.83 -3.42
C LYS A 17 17.52 -1.13 -3.60
N LYS A 18 17.07 -2.37 -3.35
CA LYS A 18 15.65 -2.74 -3.38
C LYS A 18 14.81 -1.90 -2.44
N MET A 19 15.33 -1.62 -1.23
CA MET A 19 14.63 -0.78 -0.26
C MET A 19 14.52 0.66 -0.75
N GLU A 20 15.56 1.21 -1.35
CA GLU A 20 15.53 2.57 -1.93
C GLU A 20 14.55 2.67 -3.10
N ASP A 21 14.61 1.71 -4.02
CA ASP A 21 13.73 1.64 -5.19
C ASP A 21 12.26 1.45 -4.77
N LEU A 22 12.00 0.63 -3.75
CA LEU A 22 10.67 0.46 -3.15
C LEU A 22 10.12 1.77 -2.60
N LEU A 23 10.91 2.50 -1.80
CA LEU A 23 10.51 3.77 -1.21
C LEU A 23 10.21 4.82 -2.28
N GLN A 24 11.05 4.87 -3.32
CA GLN A 24 10.86 5.76 -4.45
C GLN A 24 9.60 5.41 -5.24
N ALA A 25 9.38 4.13 -5.55
CA ALA A 25 8.22 3.68 -6.33
C ALA A 25 6.90 3.93 -5.59
N LEU A 26 6.87 3.73 -4.27
CA LEU A 26 5.71 4.03 -3.44
C LEU A 26 5.54 5.53 -3.14
N GLY A 27 6.57 6.35 -3.35
CA GLY A 27 6.55 7.77 -3.02
C GLY A 27 6.43 8.03 -1.51
N ILE A 28 7.00 7.17 -0.66
CA ILE A 28 6.88 7.25 0.80
C ILE A 28 8.24 7.35 1.49
N SER A 29 8.24 7.84 2.74
CA SER A 29 9.43 7.86 3.58
C SER A 29 9.69 6.51 4.26
N ALA A 30 10.95 6.26 4.62
CA ALA A 30 11.35 5.08 5.40
C ALA A 30 10.62 4.99 6.75
N ASN A 31 10.33 6.14 7.37
CA ASN A 31 9.60 6.23 8.64
C ASN A 31 8.16 5.77 8.47
N TYR A 32 7.47 6.29 7.44
CA TYR A 32 6.10 5.89 7.14
C TYR A 32 6.02 4.39 6.79
N LEU A 33 6.99 3.88 6.03
CA LEU A 33 7.09 2.44 5.77
C LEU A 33 7.20 1.66 7.08
N ALA A 34 8.10 2.06 7.98
CA ALA A 34 8.32 1.39 9.26
C ALA A 34 7.05 1.32 10.12
N GLU A 35 6.32 2.43 10.23
CA GLU A 35 5.04 2.50 10.92
C GLU A 35 4.00 1.59 10.27
N LYS A 36 3.86 1.64 8.94
CA LYS A 36 2.84 0.90 8.21
C LYS A 36 3.04 -0.62 8.28
N VAL A 37 4.28 -1.09 8.24
CA VAL A 37 4.63 -2.52 8.32
C VAL A 37 4.81 -3.02 9.76
N GLY A 38 4.74 -2.12 10.76
CA GLY A 38 4.87 -2.46 12.17
C GLY A 38 6.28 -2.94 12.54
N THR A 39 7.31 -2.19 12.14
CA THR A 39 8.71 -2.47 12.48
C THR A 39 9.41 -1.22 13.02
N SER A 40 10.59 -1.41 13.59
CA SER A 40 11.39 -0.28 14.08
C SER A 40 11.98 0.54 12.92
N HIS A 41 12.06 1.85 13.11
CA HIS A 41 12.71 2.76 12.17
C HIS A 41 14.16 2.38 11.90
N GLY A 42 14.88 1.96 12.95
CA GLY A 42 16.26 1.48 12.85
C GLY A 42 16.41 0.26 11.93
N ALA A 43 15.44 -0.67 11.94
CA ALA A 43 15.49 -1.83 11.06
C ALA A 43 15.43 -1.44 9.58
N ILE A 44 14.53 -0.52 9.20
CA ILE A 44 14.46 -0.01 7.82
C ILE A 44 15.74 0.77 7.47
N TYR A 45 16.24 1.58 8.39
CA TYR A 45 17.46 2.37 8.18
C TYR A 45 18.70 1.50 7.97
N HIS A 46 18.85 0.43 8.75
CA HIS A 46 19.94 -0.53 8.60
C HIS A 46 19.88 -1.26 7.25
N ILE A 47 18.69 -1.61 6.78
CA ILE A 47 18.53 -2.20 5.44
C ILE A 47 18.90 -1.17 4.36
N LYS A 48 18.34 0.04 4.43
CA LYS A 48 18.58 1.13 3.46
C LYS A 48 20.05 1.56 3.37
N ASN A 49 20.86 1.28 4.38
CA ASN A 49 22.29 1.59 4.39
C ASN A 49 23.17 0.36 4.11
N GLY A 50 22.58 -0.78 3.73
CA GLY A 50 23.31 -2.01 3.44
C GLY A 50 23.97 -2.65 4.66
N VAL A 51 23.48 -2.35 5.86
CA VAL A 51 23.91 -3.00 7.10
C VAL A 51 23.22 -4.35 7.26
N ASN A 52 21.94 -4.44 6.87
CA ASN A 52 21.11 -5.64 7.04
C ASN A 52 20.41 -6.02 5.73
N ASN A 53 20.14 -7.32 5.57
CA ASN A 53 19.30 -7.85 4.48
C ASN A 53 17.81 -7.74 4.81
N ILE A 54 16.96 -7.76 3.79
CA ILE A 54 15.51 -7.85 3.94
C ILE A 54 15.15 -9.30 4.28
N SER A 55 14.73 -9.55 5.51
CA SER A 55 14.25 -10.88 5.92
C SER A 55 12.92 -11.24 5.23
N ASN A 56 12.64 -12.54 5.06
CA ASN A 56 11.35 -13.02 4.54
C ASN A 56 10.16 -12.46 5.35
N GLY A 57 10.28 -12.40 6.69
CA GLY A 57 9.23 -11.83 7.53
C GLY A 57 9.00 -10.33 7.30
N MET A 58 10.03 -9.57 6.90
CA MET A 58 9.87 -8.18 6.48
C MET A 58 9.16 -8.10 5.13
N ILE A 59 9.53 -8.95 4.17
CA ILE A 59 8.85 -9.04 2.86
C ILE A 59 7.35 -9.30 3.07
N GLU A 60 6.99 -10.30 3.87
CA GLU A 60 5.58 -10.63 4.14
C GLU A 60 4.80 -9.44 4.75
N ARG A 61 5.42 -8.70 5.68
CA ARG A 61 4.80 -7.50 6.27
C ARG A 61 4.63 -6.38 5.26
N ILE A 62 5.63 -6.17 4.39
CA ILE A 62 5.55 -5.18 3.30
C ILE A 62 4.41 -5.54 2.36
N ILE A 63 4.35 -6.78 1.86
CA ILE A 63 3.32 -7.21 0.91
C ILE A 63 1.92 -7.15 1.55
N LYS A 64 1.79 -7.49 2.83
CA LYS A 64 0.52 -7.36 3.56
C LYS A 64 0.08 -5.91 3.76
N ALA A 65 1.02 -4.99 3.89
CA ALA A 65 0.75 -3.55 4.04
C ALA A 65 0.52 -2.84 2.70
N PHE A 66 1.20 -3.31 1.65
CA PHE A 66 1.20 -2.77 0.29
C PHE A 66 1.08 -3.92 -0.72
N PRO A 67 -0.14 -4.44 -0.98
CA PRO A 67 -0.34 -5.59 -1.87
C PRO A 67 0.10 -5.34 -3.32
N ASN A 68 0.24 -4.07 -3.70
CA ASN A 68 0.75 -3.63 -5.00
C ASN A 68 2.27 -3.72 -5.14
N VAL A 69 3.01 -4.01 -4.09
CA VAL A 69 4.45 -4.28 -4.18
C VAL A 69 4.67 -5.70 -4.69
N ASN A 70 5.57 -5.88 -5.65
CA ASN A 70 5.87 -7.19 -6.21
C ASN A 70 6.72 -8.04 -5.25
N HIS A 71 6.18 -9.15 -4.76
CA HIS A 71 6.88 -10.11 -3.92
C HIS A 71 8.13 -10.69 -4.62
N LYS A 72 8.04 -10.94 -5.94
CA LYS A 72 9.17 -11.47 -6.72
C LYS A 72 10.31 -10.46 -6.85
N TYR A 73 10.01 -9.17 -6.86
CA TYR A 73 11.03 -8.12 -6.83
C TYR A 73 11.82 -8.16 -5.52
N LEU A 74 11.13 -8.13 -4.38
CA LEU A 74 11.80 -8.13 -3.08
C LEU A 74 12.65 -9.39 -2.87
N LYS A 75 12.14 -10.55 -3.30
CA LYS A 75 12.79 -11.85 -3.06
C LYS A 75 13.83 -12.24 -4.09
N TYR A 76 13.61 -11.90 -5.36
CA TYR A 76 14.40 -12.40 -6.50
C TYR A 76 14.85 -11.31 -7.48
N ASP A 77 14.60 -10.03 -7.17
CA ASP A 77 14.97 -8.89 -8.02
C ASP A 77 14.26 -8.85 -9.39
N HIS A 78 13.09 -9.50 -9.50
CA HIS A 78 12.29 -9.50 -10.72
C HIS A 78 11.39 -8.26 -10.80
N LEU A 79 11.62 -7.43 -11.81
CA LEU A 79 10.75 -6.30 -12.14
C LEU A 79 9.35 -6.76 -12.61
N PRO A 80 8.33 -5.90 -12.51
CA PRO A 80 8.34 -4.52 -12.00
C PRO A 80 8.35 -4.44 -10.46
N ILE A 81 8.69 -3.27 -9.89
CA ILE A 81 8.65 -3.04 -8.43
C ILE A 81 7.20 -3.01 -7.93
N LEU A 82 6.33 -2.32 -8.67
CA LEU A 82 4.90 -2.23 -8.43
C LEU A 82 4.13 -3.00 -9.50
N LEU A 83 3.12 -3.72 -9.04
CA LEU A 83 2.21 -4.50 -9.84
C LEU A 83 1.03 -3.66 -10.32
N ASN A 84 0.46 -4.02 -11.47
CA ASN A 84 -0.83 -3.51 -11.91
C ASN A 84 -2.00 -4.22 -11.21
N ASP A 85 -3.22 -3.71 -11.34
CA ASP A 85 -4.40 -4.22 -10.61
C ASP A 85 -4.69 -5.71 -10.83
N ASN A 86 -4.42 -6.26 -12.02
CA ASN A 86 -4.62 -7.68 -12.29
C ASN A 86 -3.54 -8.52 -11.59
N GLU A 87 -2.28 -8.10 -11.70
CA GLU A 87 -1.16 -8.76 -11.03
C GLU A 87 -1.28 -8.71 -9.50
N VAL A 88 -1.84 -7.63 -8.94
CA VAL A 88 -2.14 -7.53 -7.51
C VAL A 88 -3.13 -8.59 -7.07
N LYS A 89 -4.23 -8.78 -7.83
CA LYS A 89 -5.22 -9.82 -7.52
C LYS A 89 -4.60 -11.20 -7.54
N GLU A 90 -3.84 -11.53 -8.60
CA GLU A 90 -3.14 -12.81 -8.71
C GLU A 90 -2.17 -13.04 -7.56
N GLN A 91 -1.35 -12.05 -7.22
CA GLN A 91 -0.42 -12.14 -6.09
C GLN A 91 -1.17 -12.37 -4.76
N MET A 92 -2.26 -11.64 -4.53
CA MET A 92 -3.05 -11.78 -3.31
C MET A 92 -3.70 -13.16 -3.20
N GLU A 93 -4.19 -13.72 -4.30
CA GLU A 93 -4.71 -15.09 -4.34
C GLU A 93 -3.60 -16.11 -4.05
N LEU A 94 -2.45 -16.00 -4.72
CA LEU A 94 -1.31 -16.91 -4.55
C LEU A 94 -0.74 -16.89 -3.13
N LEU A 95 -0.70 -15.73 -2.50
CA LEU A 95 -0.16 -15.55 -1.15
C LEU A 95 -1.25 -15.65 -0.07
N ASN A 96 -2.50 -15.98 -0.44
CA ASN A 96 -3.66 -16.05 0.46
C ASN A 96 -3.84 -14.79 1.31
N ILE A 97 -3.60 -13.62 0.71
CA ILE A 97 -3.74 -12.32 1.34
C ILE A 97 -5.18 -11.86 1.13
N LYS A 98 -5.94 -11.77 2.23
CA LYS A 98 -7.28 -11.20 2.18
C LYS A 98 -7.18 -9.71 1.84
N PRO A 99 -7.98 -9.19 0.90
CA PRO A 99 -8.11 -7.75 0.73
C PRO A 99 -8.46 -7.17 2.09
N LYS A 100 -7.65 -6.22 2.56
CA LYS A 100 -8.15 -5.32 3.58
C LYS A 100 -9.35 -4.66 2.95
N ASN A 101 -10.53 -4.89 3.52
CA ASN A 101 -11.71 -4.05 3.30
C ASN A 101 -11.34 -2.68 3.83
N ASP A 102 -10.52 -1.96 3.07
CA ASP A 102 -10.07 -0.63 3.37
C ASP A 102 -11.34 0.21 3.32
N VAL A 103 -11.76 0.65 4.50
CA VAL A 103 -12.94 1.48 4.73
C VAL A 103 -12.95 2.70 3.81
N THR A 104 -11.80 3.09 3.25
CA THR A 104 -11.63 4.08 2.19
C THR A 104 -12.37 3.75 0.89
N LEU A 105 -12.45 2.50 0.41
CA LEU A 105 -13.24 2.18 -0.78
C LEU A 105 -14.74 2.34 -0.51
N ASN A 106 -15.25 1.87 0.63
CA ASN A 106 -16.64 2.11 1.05
C ASN A 106 -16.94 3.60 1.30
N THR A 107 -15.95 4.35 1.78
CA THR A 107 -16.06 5.80 1.99
C THR A 107 -16.08 6.53 0.65
N ILE A 108 -15.21 6.15 -0.30
CA ILE A 108 -15.18 6.68 -1.67
C ILE A 108 -16.44 6.28 -2.43
N GLN A 109 -16.98 5.06 -2.27
CA GLN A 109 -18.26 4.65 -2.85
C GLN A 109 -19.42 5.45 -2.26
N ARG A 110 -19.45 5.68 -0.94
CA ARG A 110 -20.39 6.63 -0.31
C ARG A 110 -20.26 8.04 -0.88
N TYR A 111 -19.03 8.52 -1.10
CA TYR A 111 -18.75 9.85 -1.68
C TYR A 111 -19.14 9.94 -3.18
N LEU A 112 -18.95 8.87 -3.94
CA LEU A 112 -19.36 8.77 -5.36
C LEU A 112 -20.87 8.59 -5.52
N GLU A 113 -21.56 8.05 -4.53
CA GLU A 113 -23.03 8.00 -4.46
C GLU A 113 -23.65 9.31 -3.95
N THR A 114 -22.84 10.23 -3.39
CA THR A 114 -23.34 11.50 -2.82
C THR A 114 -23.91 12.50 -3.84
N PRO A 115 -23.47 12.58 -5.12
CA PRO A 115 -24.12 13.45 -6.10
C PRO A 115 -25.62 13.09 -6.25
N ASN A 116 -25.95 11.80 -6.24
CA ASN A 116 -27.33 11.33 -6.36
C ASN A 116 -28.16 11.52 -5.07
N GLN A 117 -27.53 11.80 -3.94
CA GLN A 117 -28.23 12.06 -2.68
C GLN A 117 -28.70 13.50 -2.59
N LEU A 118 -27.91 14.47 -3.07
CA LEU A 118 -28.29 15.88 -3.13
C LEU A 118 -29.55 16.07 -4.00
N ASP A 119 -29.55 15.54 -5.22
CA ASP A 119 -30.73 15.63 -6.11
C ASP A 119 -31.98 15.01 -5.49
N ARG A 120 -31.83 13.85 -4.82
CA ARG A 120 -32.94 13.18 -4.12
C ARG A 120 -33.42 13.97 -2.91
N ILE A 121 -32.51 14.63 -2.18
CA ILE A 121 -32.86 15.47 -1.03
C ILE A 121 -33.58 16.73 -1.52
N GLU A 122 -33.09 17.39 -2.58
CA GLU A 122 -33.76 18.55 -3.19
C GLU A 122 -35.16 18.20 -3.70
N GLN A 123 -35.32 17.07 -4.39
CA GLN A 123 -36.64 16.60 -4.84
C GLN A 123 -37.59 16.37 -3.66
N LYS A 124 -37.12 15.73 -2.58
CA LYS A 124 -37.94 15.50 -1.38
C LYS A 124 -38.26 16.80 -0.65
N LEU A 125 -37.32 17.74 -0.57
CA LEU A 125 -37.53 19.04 0.06
C LEU A 125 -38.57 19.85 -0.73
N ASN A 126 -38.47 19.88 -2.06
CA ASN A 126 -39.44 20.55 -2.92
C ASN A 126 -40.84 19.94 -2.82
N LEU A 127 -40.95 18.62 -2.68
CA LEU A 127 -42.23 17.94 -2.44
C LEU A 127 -42.85 18.34 -1.09
N LEU A 128 -42.05 18.39 -0.03
CA LEU A 128 -42.51 18.81 1.30
C LEU A 128 -42.93 20.29 1.31
N LEU A 129 -42.14 21.16 0.68
CA LEU A 129 -42.44 22.60 0.57
C LEU A 129 -43.71 22.87 -0.24
N LYS A 130 -43.96 22.10 -1.31
CA LYS A 130 -45.24 22.14 -2.05
C LYS A 130 -46.41 21.65 -1.20
N GLN A 131 -46.23 20.58 -0.44
CA GLN A 131 -47.28 20.03 0.43
C GLN A 131 -47.61 20.95 1.61
N SER A 132 -46.62 21.70 2.12
CA SER A 132 -46.81 22.67 3.20
C SER A 132 -47.29 24.05 2.72
N GLY A 133 -47.42 24.28 1.40
CA GLY A 133 -47.89 25.55 0.84
C GLY A 133 -46.88 26.70 0.93
N ILE A 134 -45.57 26.41 0.99
CA ILE A 134 -44.49 27.40 1.20
C ILE A 134 -43.71 27.68 -0.10
N ALA A 135 -44.08 27.08 -1.23
CA ALA A 135 -43.38 27.31 -2.49
C ALA A 135 -43.56 28.77 -2.99
N TYR A 136 -42.45 29.47 -3.20
CA TYR A 136 -42.41 30.71 -3.99
C TYR A 136 -42.23 30.34 -5.47
N ASP A 137 -43.01 30.98 -6.35
CA ASP A 137 -42.90 30.88 -7.82
C ASP A 137 -41.52 31.31 -8.34
#